data_AF-A0AAD4M2J7-F1
#
_entry.id   AF-A0AAD4M2J7-F1
#
_cell.length_a   1.000
_cell.length_b   1.000
_cell.length_c   1.000
_cell.angle_alpha   90.00
_cell.angle_beta   90.00
_cell.angle_gamma   90.00
#
_symmetry.space_group_name_H-M   'P 1'
#
loop_
_entity.id
_entity.type
_entity.pdbx_description
1 polymer ?
#
loop_
_entity_poly.entity_id
_entity_poly.type
_entity_poly.pdbx_seq_one_letter_code
_entity_poly.pdbx_strand_id
1 'polypeptide(L)'
;MEQDNKALEFPFFPNNPNSSMFFPLEIAMANGDKVMVKYIFYMNGGMDVAGCLKKDGPVYSVPVYLEERETGCLHHTMSDEQIQHLSANDPWAFTINKVLNNMHLLHLKAEVMRLQKTLTLHTTLNTQYQEYAKQMTQLSSRMFQVEQELTNIRKQLELGDTYQTIAERCHICMKTTKARHVGDATHGPNNHQSVGMVQQVPPSQHRTS
;
A
#
# COMPACT_ATOMS: atom_id res chain seq x y z
N MET A 1 -5.83 24.86 -1.91
CA MET A 1 -7.16 24.55 -2.46
C MET A 1 -7.80 23.55 -1.54
N GLU A 2 -8.60 24.03 -0.60
CA GLU A 2 -9.50 23.19 0.20
C GLU A 2 -10.44 22.47 -0.76
N GLN A 3 -10.30 21.16 -0.88
CA GLN A 3 -11.35 20.36 -1.48
C GLN A 3 -12.46 20.28 -0.44
N ASP A 4 -13.55 20.98 -0.74
CA ASP A 4 -14.83 20.85 -0.06
C ASP A 4 -15.17 19.35 0.07
N ASN A 5 -14.91 18.81 1.26
CA ASN A 5 -15.53 17.60 1.78
C ASN A 5 -17.02 17.91 2.01
N LYS A 6 -17.76 18.18 0.93
CA LYS A 6 -19.20 17.92 0.91
C LYS A 6 -19.35 16.42 0.89
N ALA A 7 -19.12 15.81 2.05
CA ALA A 7 -19.73 14.55 2.40
C ALA A 7 -21.20 14.69 1.97
N LEU A 8 -21.67 13.79 1.12
CA LEU A 8 -23.10 13.52 1.13
C LEU A 8 -23.41 13.10 2.56
N GLU A 9 -23.89 14.03 3.39
CA GLU A 9 -24.47 13.74 4.69
C GLU A 9 -25.73 12.94 4.43
N PHE A 10 -25.56 11.62 4.31
CA PHE A 10 -26.70 10.74 4.25
C PHE A 10 -27.40 10.79 5.62
N PRO A 11 -28.72 11.05 5.64
CA PRO A 11 -29.42 11.33 6.89
C PRO A 11 -29.52 10.09 7.78
N PHE A 12 -29.47 10.30 9.10
CA PHE A 12 -29.85 9.28 10.09
C PHE A 12 -31.31 8.87 9.88
N PHE A 13 -31.59 7.57 9.91
CA PHE A 13 -32.96 7.06 9.89
C PHE A 13 -33.22 6.06 11.03
N PRO A 14 -34.46 5.99 11.56
CA PRO A 14 -34.81 5.01 12.59
C PRO A 14 -34.71 3.58 12.08
N ASN A 15 -34.07 2.70 12.85
CA ASN A 15 -33.96 1.28 12.55
C ASN A 15 -35.22 0.53 13.00
N ASN A 16 -36.30 0.65 12.22
CA ASN A 16 -37.59 0.05 12.55
C ASN A 16 -37.72 -1.33 11.90
N PRO A 17 -37.97 -2.43 12.65
CA PRO A 17 -38.20 -3.77 12.10
C PRO A 17 -39.31 -3.87 11.05
N ASN A 18 -40.27 -2.94 11.07
CA ASN A 18 -41.37 -2.88 10.11
C ASN A 18 -41.05 -2.01 8.88
N SER A 19 -39.86 -1.44 8.80
CA SER A 19 -39.39 -0.68 7.63
C SER A 19 -38.72 -1.59 6.61
N SER A 20 -38.88 -1.28 5.32
CA SER A 20 -38.10 -1.91 4.25
C SER A 20 -36.59 -1.61 4.35
N MET A 21 -36.20 -0.60 5.12
CA MET A 21 -34.81 -0.21 5.37
C MET A 21 -34.32 -0.70 6.75
N PHE A 22 -34.89 -1.79 7.28
CA PHE A 22 -34.45 -2.38 8.53
C PHE A 22 -33.12 -3.13 8.39
N PHE A 23 -32.20 -2.89 9.31
CA PHE A 23 -30.95 -3.64 9.43
C PHE A 23 -30.88 -4.35 10.79
N PRO A 24 -30.71 -5.69 10.81
CA PRO A 24 -30.65 -6.45 12.06
C PRO A 24 -29.28 -6.31 12.76
N LEU A 25 -28.83 -5.08 13.02
CA LEU A 25 -27.56 -4.80 13.68
C LEU A 25 -27.73 -4.79 15.20
N GLU A 26 -26.85 -5.52 15.87
CA GLU A 26 -26.78 -5.62 17.31
C GLU A 26 -25.49 -5.02 17.85
N ILE A 27 -25.58 -4.37 19.01
CA ILE A 27 -24.45 -3.86 19.77
C ILE A 27 -24.26 -4.75 21.00
N ALA A 28 -23.05 -5.27 21.18
CA ALA A 28 -22.68 -5.94 22.41
C ALA A 28 -22.46 -4.92 23.54
N MET A 29 -23.17 -5.08 24.64
CA MET A 29 -23.06 -4.27 25.84
C MET A 29 -22.00 -4.85 26.78
N ALA A 30 -21.49 -4.04 27.71
CA ALA A 30 -20.44 -4.45 28.65
C ALA A 30 -20.84 -5.63 29.56
N ASN A 31 -22.14 -5.87 29.74
CA ASN A 31 -22.69 -6.98 30.50
C ASN A 31 -22.89 -8.27 29.67
N GLY A 32 -22.50 -8.26 28.38
CA GLY A 32 -22.67 -9.38 27.46
C GLY A 32 -24.02 -9.43 26.75
N ASP A 33 -24.97 -8.57 27.13
CA ASP A 33 -26.26 -8.46 26.45
C ASP A 33 -26.08 -7.83 25.07
N LYS A 34 -26.97 -8.18 24.15
CA LYS A 34 -27.03 -7.57 22.83
C LYS A 34 -28.26 -6.67 22.72
N VAL A 35 -28.04 -5.44 22.24
CA VAL A 35 -29.12 -4.47 22.04
C VAL A 35 -29.16 -4.07 20.58
N MET A 36 -30.36 -4.10 20.00
CA MET A 36 -30.59 -3.64 18.63
C MET A 36 -30.26 -2.15 18.48
N VAL A 37 -29.58 -1.81 17.39
CA VAL A 37 -29.34 -0.41 17.03
C VAL A 37 -30.67 0.29 16.77
N LYS A 38 -30.79 1.55 17.21
CA LYS A 38 -32.03 2.34 17.07
C LYS A 38 -32.02 3.26 15.87
N TYR A 39 -30.85 3.66 15.42
CA TYR A 39 -30.64 4.54 14.27
C TYR A 39 -29.55 3.96 13.38
N ILE A 40 -29.71 4.16 12.08
CA ILE A 40 -28.74 3.83 11.05
C ILE A 40 -28.35 5.10 10.33
N PHE A 41 -27.11 5.17 9.89
CA PHE A 41 -26.65 6.17 8.94
C PHE A 41 -25.65 5.54 7.97
N TYR A 42 -25.48 6.16 6.81
CA TYR A 42 -24.50 5.70 5.84
C TYR A 42 -23.16 6.38 6.06
N MET A 43 -22.09 5.62 5.95
CA MET A 43 -20.72 6.11 6.01
C MET A 43 -19.96 5.73 4.74
N ASN A 44 -18.72 6.21 4.61
CA ASN A 44 -17.86 5.92 3.46
C ASN A 44 -18.54 6.22 2.10
N GLY A 45 -19.22 7.37 2.00
CA GLY A 45 -19.87 7.79 0.76
C GLY A 45 -21.13 7.01 0.40
N GLY A 46 -21.74 6.29 1.34
CA GLY A 46 -22.94 5.49 1.10
C GLY A 46 -22.69 3.98 1.09
N MET A 47 -21.42 3.57 1.10
CA MET A 47 -21.02 2.17 0.89
C MET A 47 -21.31 1.26 2.07
N ASP A 48 -21.26 1.82 3.28
CA ASP A 48 -21.46 1.05 4.51
C ASP A 48 -22.58 1.65 5.33
N VAL A 49 -23.32 0.81 6.05
CA VAL A 49 -24.26 1.25 7.09
C VAL A 49 -23.70 0.98 8.48
N ALA A 50 -23.83 1.98 9.34
CA ALA A 50 -23.43 1.91 10.74
C ALA A 50 -24.61 2.21 11.65
N GLY A 51 -24.63 1.55 12.81
CA GLY A 51 -25.71 1.67 13.78
C GLY A 51 -25.31 2.41 15.04
N CYS A 52 -26.25 3.17 15.60
CA CYS A 52 -26.11 3.85 16.87
C CYS A 52 -27.41 3.79 17.71
N LEU A 53 -27.28 4.01 19.02
CA LEU A 53 -28.40 3.98 19.98
C LEU A 53 -29.16 5.31 20.05
N LYS A 54 -28.56 6.40 19.60
CA LYS A 54 -29.13 7.76 19.59
C LYS A 54 -28.75 8.42 18.26
N LYS A 55 -29.64 9.27 17.74
CA LYS A 55 -29.31 10.16 16.61
C LYS A 55 -28.05 10.96 16.93
N ASP A 56 -27.10 11.02 16.00
CA ASP A 56 -25.80 11.70 16.16
C ASP A 56 -24.92 11.15 17.31
N GLY A 57 -25.24 9.96 17.83
CA GLY A 57 -24.46 9.28 18.86
C GLY A 57 -23.23 8.54 18.31
N PRO A 58 -22.33 8.05 19.18
CA PRO A 58 -21.17 7.28 18.75
C PRO A 58 -21.56 5.98 18.04
N VAL A 59 -20.66 5.54 17.16
CA VAL A 59 -20.83 4.32 16.34
C VAL A 59 -20.40 3.11 17.17
N TYR A 60 -21.29 2.12 17.29
CA TYR A 60 -21.05 0.98 18.17
C TYR A 60 -20.95 -0.37 17.44
N SER A 61 -21.34 -0.43 16.17
CA SER A 61 -21.33 -1.68 15.38
C SER A 61 -20.26 -1.65 14.28
N VAL A 62 -19.75 -2.82 13.91
CA VAL A 62 -18.99 -3.01 12.66
C VAL A 62 -19.93 -2.63 11.49
N PRO A 63 -19.46 -1.84 10.51
CA PRO A 63 -20.31 -1.47 9.38
C PRO A 63 -20.76 -2.72 8.63
N VAL A 64 -22.04 -2.79 8.25
CA VAL A 64 -22.60 -3.92 7.50
C VAL A 64 -22.83 -3.51 6.06
N TYR A 65 -22.50 -4.42 5.15
CA TYR A 65 -22.68 -4.22 3.72
C TYR A 65 -24.17 -4.32 3.36
N LEU A 66 -24.60 -3.45 2.45
CA LEU A 66 -25.94 -3.49 1.88
C LEU A 66 -26.02 -4.64 0.86
N GLU A 67 -26.06 -5.88 1.34
CA GLU A 67 -26.30 -7.01 0.45
C GLU A 67 -27.77 -7.01 0.02
N GLU A 68 -28.01 -7.15 -1.28
CA GLU A 68 -29.36 -7.41 -1.78
C GLU A 68 -29.83 -8.75 -1.18
N ARG A 69 -31.02 -8.78 -0.58
CA ARG A 69 -31.70 -10.08 -0.44
C ARG A 69 -31.85 -10.60 -1.86
N GLU A 70 -31.30 -11.77 -2.15
CA GLU A 70 -31.44 -12.47 -3.43
C GLU A 70 -32.91 -12.40 -3.88
N THR A 71 -33.21 -11.44 -4.75
CA THR A 71 -34.41 -11.51 -5.56
C THR A 71 -34.03 -12.44 -6.69
N GLY A 72 -34.86 -13.45 -6.99
CA GLY A 72 -34.57 -14.50 -7.98
C GLY A 72 -34.37 -14.02 -9.43
N CYS A 73 -33.95 -12.77 -9.65
CA CYS A 73 -33.41 -12.26 -10.88
C CYS A 73 -32.03 -12.87 -11.13
N LEU A 74 -31.89 -13.55 -12.26
CA LEU A 74 -30.59 -13.95 -12.81
C LEU A 74 -29.68 -12.72 -12.92
N HIS A 75 -28.70 -12.62 -12.03
CA HIS A 75 -27.62 -11.65 -12.15
C HIS A 75 -26.91 -11.89 -13.47
N HIS A 76 -27.04 -10.94 -14.40
CA HIS A 76 -26.23 -10.95 -15.61
C HIS A 76 -24.83 -10.54 -15.19
N THR A 77 -23.88 -11.49 -15.23
CA THR A 77 -22.47 -11.17 -14.99
C THR A 77 -22.00 -10.19 -16.05
N MET A 78 -21.51 -9.03 -15.62
CA MET A 78 -20.91 -8.06 -16.52
C MET A 78 -19.57 -8.58 -17.06
N SER A 79 -19.23 -8.23 -18.30
CA SER A 79 -17.90 -8.45 -18.85
C SER A 79 -16.88 -7.47 -18.24
N ASP A 80 -15.59 -7.81 -18.32
CA ASP A 80 -14.51 -6.94 -17.84
C ASP A 80 -14.53 -5.56 -18.52
N GLU A 81 -14.88 -5.50 -19.81
CA GLU A 81 -15.05 -4.24 -20.55
C GLU A 81 -16.19 -3.38 -19.97
N GLN A 82 -17.32 -3.99 -19.63
CA GLN A 82 -18.45 -3.31 -19.01
C GLN A 82 -18.10 -2.81 -17.61
N ILE A 83 -17.33 -3.58 -16.85
CA ILE A 83 -16.81 -3.16 -15.54
C ILE A 83 -15.89 -1.96 -15.71
N GLN A 84 -15.04 -1.94 -16.74
CA GLN A 84 -14.09 -0.86 -16.97
C GLN A 84 -14.78 0.47 -17.30
N HIS A 85 -15.95 0.45 -17.95
CA HIS A 85 -16.78 1.63 -18.16
C HIS A 85 -17.34 2.26 -16.88
N LEU A 86 -17.35 1.52 -15.76
CA LEU A 86 -17.71 2.08 -14.46
C LEU A 86 -16.58 2.87 -13.82
N SER A 87 -15.37 2.84 -14.37
CA SER A 87 -14.20 3.57 -13.85
C SER A 87 -14.50 5.06 -13.65
N ALA A 88 -13.96 5.64 -12.57
CA ALA A 88 -14.08 7.07 -12.30
C ALA A 88 -13.47 7.96 -13.41
N ASN A 89 -12.55 7.40 -14.20
CA ASN A 89 -11.88 8.08 -15.31
C ASN A 89 -12.57 7.84 -16.66
N ASP A 90 -13.65 7.04 -16.71
CA ASP A 90 -14.37 6.78 -17.94
C ASP A 90 -15.19 8.03 -18.37
N PRO A 91 -15.29 8.35 -19.67
CA PRO A 91 -16.11 9.45 -20.16
C PRO A 91 -17.58 9.41 -19.71
N TRP A 92 -18.12 8.21 -19.45
CA TRP A 92 -19.48 7.98 -18.99
C TRP A 92 -19.67 8.14 -17.48
N ALA A 93 -18.59 8.31 -16.69
CA ALA A 93 -18.66 8.37 -15.24
C ALA A 93 -19.64 9.45 -14.74
N PHE A 94 -19.70 10.61 -15.40
CA PHE A 94 -20.67 11.66 -15.09
C PHE A 94 -22.11 11.19 -15.27
N THR A 95 -22.41 10.56 -16.41
CA THR A 95 -23.74 10.05 -16.74
C THR A 95 -24.16 8.95 -15.78
N ILE A 96 -23.27 8.02 -15.47
CA ILE A 96 -23.49 6.94 -14.50
C ILE A 96 -23.81 7.53 -13.12
N ASN A 97 -22.99 8.46 -12.62
CA ASN A 97 -23.22 9.11 -11.32
C ASN A 97 -24.56 9.87 -11.28
N LYS A 98 -24.93 10.53 -12.37
CA LYS A 98 -26.24 11.21 -12.49
C LYS A 98 -27.39 10.23 -12.42
N VAL A 99 -27.32 9.11 -13.13
CA VAL A 99 -28.35 8.06 -13.11
C VAL A 99 -28.45 7.44 -11.70
N LEU A 100 -27.32 7.11 -11.08
CA LEU A 100 -27.29 6.56 -9.71
C LEU A 100 -27.91 7.50 -8.68
N ASN A 101 -27.66 8.81 -8.80
CA ASN A 101 -28.28 9.81 -7.92
C ASN A 101 -29.80 9.89 -8.10
N ASN A 102 -30.30 9.70 -9.32
CA ASN A 102 -31.73 9.77 -9.64
C ASN A 102 -32.48 8.48 -9.29
N MET A 103 -31.81 7.33 -9.26
CA MET A 103 -32.46 6.04 -8.96
C MET A 103 -32.89 5.91 -7.50
N HIS A 104 -32.35 6.73 -6.58
CA HIS A 104 -32.59 6.64 -5.13
C HIS A 104 -32.31 5.25 -4.52
N LEU A 105 -31.61 4.37 -5.25
CA LEU A 105 -31.18 3.05 -4.80
C LEU A 105 -29.78 3.15 -4.17
N LEU A 106 -29.76 3.32 -2.85
CA LEU A 106 -28.54 3.53 -2.07
C LEU A 106 -27.55 2.36 -2.19
N HIS A 107 -28.04 1.11 -2.25
CA HIS A 107 -27.21 -0.09 -2.40
C HIS A 107 -26.49 -0.14 -3.74
N LEU A 108 -27.17 0.17 -4.85
CA LEU A 108 -26.57 0.14 -6.18
C LEU A 108 -25.52 1.24 -6.32
N LYS A 109 -25.81 2.42 -5.77
CA LYS A 109 -24.86 3.53 -5.69
C LYS A 109 -23.61 3.15 -4.89
N ALA A 110 -23.79 2.52 -3.74
CA ALA A 110 -22.70 1.98 -2.92
C ALA A 110 -21.82 1.01 -3.70
N GLU A 111 -22.43 0.06 -4.41
CA GLU A 111 -21.71 -0.97 -5.13
C GLU A 111 -20.91 -0.41 -6.31
N VAL A 112 -21.47 0.52 -7.08
CA VAL A 112 -20.73 1.19 -8.15
C VAL A 112 -19.56 2.01 -7.60
N MET A 113 -19.74 2.72 -6.48
CA MET A 113 -18.66 3.47 -5.84
C MET A 113 -17.53 2.54 -5.35
N ARG A 114 -17.87 1.37 -4.84
CA ARG A 114 -16.90 0.34 -4.43
C ARG A 114 -16.13 -0.21 -5.62
N LEU A 115 -16.82 -0.52 -6.72
CA LEU A 115 -16.21 -0.95 -7.97
C LEU A 115 -15.25 0.11 -8.52
N GLN A 116 -15.67 1.37 -8.54
CA GLN A 116 -14.83 2.50 -8.92
C GLN A 116 -13.53 2.56 -8.11
N LYS A 117 -13.64 2.48 -6.77
CA LYS A 117 -12.47 2.48 -5.88
C LYS A 117 -11.55 1.30 -6.14
N THR A 118 -12.11 0.12 -6.38
CA THR A 118 -11.36 -1.10 -6.68
C THR A 118 -10.62 -0.98 -8.02
N LEU A 119 -11.28 -0.42 -9.04
CA LEU A 119 -10.67 -0.16 -10.33
C LEU A 119 -9.53 0.85 -10.24
N THR A 120 -9.69 1.93 -9.48
CA THR A 120 -8.60 2.90 -9.22
C THR A 120 -7.40 2.26 -8.52
N LEU A 121 -7.65 1.36 -7.56
CA LEU A 121 -6.57 0.62 -6.91
C LEU A 121 -5.87 -0.30 -7.91
N HIS A 122 -6.63 -1.05 -8.72
CA HIS A 122 -6.08 -1.94 -9.74
C HIS A 122 -5.22 -1.18 -10.75
N THR A 123 -5.69 -0.03 -11.27
CA THR A 123 -4.89 0.79 -12.20
C THR A 123 -3.61 1.29 -11.55
N THR A 124 -3.68 1.74 -10.30
CA THR A 124 -2.50 2.18 -9.53
C THR A 124 -1.47 1.06 -9.36
N LEU A 125 -1.92 -0.14 -8.97
CA LEU A 125 -1.05 -1.31 -8.82
C LEU A 125 -0.41 -1.71 -10.15
N ASN A 126 -1.19 -1.70 -11.24
CA ASN A 126 -0.66 -2.02 -12.56
C ASN A 126 0.42 -1.01 -13.00
N THR A 127 0.21 0.29 -12.75
CA THR A 127 1.24 1.31 -13.01
C THR A 127 2.50 1.07 -12.18
N GLN A 128 2.37 0.75 -10.90
CA GLN A 128 3.53 0.42 -10.06
C GLN A 128 4.27 -0.81 -10.57
N TYR A 129 3.54 -1.86 -10.95
CA TYR A 129 4.13 -3.08 -11.51
C TYR A 129 4.92 -2.79 -12.79
N GLN A 130 4.38 -1.99 -13.70
CA GLN A 130 5.08 -1.59 -14.92
C GLN A 130 6.36 -0.80 -14.64
N GLU A 131 6.33 0.09 -13.65
CA GLU A 131 7.52 0.84 -13.24
C GLU A 131 8.59 -0.08 -12.63
N TYR A 132 8.21 -1.03 -11.77
CA TYR A 132 9.15 -2.04 -11.26
C TYR A 132 9.76 -2.89 -12.38
N ALA A 133 8.95 -3.33 -13.35
CA ALA A 133 9.44 -4.09 -14.49
C ALA A 133 10.49 -3.29 -15.29
N LYS A 134 10.24 -2.00 -15.51
CA LYS A 134 11.19 -1.11 -16.20
C LYS A 134 12.50 -0.94 -15.42
N GLN A 135 12.43 -0.74 -14.11
CA GLN A 135 13.61 -0.65 -13.25
C GLN A 135 14.43 -1.94 -13.27
N MET A 136 13.77 -3.10 -13.25
CA MET A 136 14.43 -4.39 -13.33
C MET A 136 15.19 -4.56 -14.66
N THR A 137 14.57 -4.17 -15.79
CA THR A 137 15.25 -4.18 -17.09
C THR A 137 16.48 -3.29 -17.10
N GLN A 138 16.38 -2.06 -16.57
CA GLN A 138 17.51 -1.13 -16.49
C GLN A 138 18.66 -1.67 -15.63
N LEU A 139 18.34 -2.26 -14.47
CA LEU A 139 19.33 -2.85 -13.59
C LEU A 139 20.02 -4.05 -14.27
N SER A 140 19.25 -4.91 -14.92
CA SER A 140 19.80 -6.06 -15.67
C SER A 140 20.75 -5.61 -16.78
N SER A 141 20.41 -4.57 -17.54
CA SER A 141 21.31 -4.02 -18.57
C SER A 141 22.59 -3.44 -17.96
N ARG A 142 22.50 -2.74 -16.83
CA ARG A 142 23.67 -2.18 -16.15
C ARG A 142 24.58 -3.27 -15.56
N MET A 143 24.00 -4.31 -14.98
CA MET A 143 24.77 -5.47 -14.50
C MET A 143 25.55 -6.11 -15.63
N PHE A 144 24.91 -6.34 -16.77
CA PHE A 144 25.58 -6.89 -17.96
C PHE A 144 26.74 -6.01 -18.44
N GLN A 145 26.58 -4.68 -18.46
CA GLN A 145 27.66 -3.75 -18.81
C GLN A 145 28.85 -3.87 -17.84
N VAL A 146 28.57 -3.92 -16.53
CA VAL A 146 29.62 -4.08 -15.51
C VAL A 146 30.34 -5.41 -15.66
N GLU A 147 29.63 -6.50 -15.90
CA GLU A 147 30.24 -7.82 -16.14
C GLU A 147 31.14 -7.82 -17.39
N GLN A 148 30.72 -7.13 -18.45
CA GLN A 148 31.50 -6.98 -19.67
C GLN A 148 32.77 -6.15 -19.42
N GLU A 149 32.66 -5.05 -18.68
CA GLU A 149 33.80 -4.22 -18.27
C GLU A 149 34.79 -5.01 -17.40
N LEU A 150 34.31 -5.74 -16.39
CA LEU A 150 35.13 -6.60 -15.55
C LEU A 150 35.86 -7.67 -16.37
N THR A 151 35.17 -8.28 -17.33
CA THR A 151 35.77 -9.26 -18.23
C THR A 151 36.87 -8.62 -19.10
N ASN A 152 36.65 -7.40 -19.57
CA ASN A 152 37.64 -6.68 -20.37
C ASN A 152 38.87 -6.30 -19.53
N ILE A 153 38.66 -5.74 -18.33
CA ILE A 153 39.74 -5.42 -17.38
C ILE A 153 40.55 -6.68 -17.06
N ARG A 154 39.88 -7.81 -16.79
CA ARG A 154 40.55 -9.09 -16.53
C ARG A 154 41.46 -9.49 -17.69
N LYS A 155 40.96 -9.46 -18.93
CA LYS A 155 41.76 -9.77 -20.12
C LYS A 155 42.97 -8.85 -20.26
N GLN A 156 42.82 -7.55 -19.99
CA GLN A 156 43.94 -6.61 -20.04
C GLN A 156 45.02 -6.91 -18.98
N LEU A 157 44.59 -7.27 -17.76
CA LEU A 157 45.52 -7.63 -16.67
C LEU A 157 46.23 -8.96 -16.94
N GLU A 158 45.55 -9.92 -17.57
CA GLU A 158 46.13 -11.20 -18.01
C GLU A 158 47.14 -10.99 -19.14
N LEU A 159 46.84 -10.15 -20.13
CA LEU A 159 47.76 -9.83 -21.23
C LEU A 159 49.04 -9.12 -20.77
N GLY A 160 48.97 -8.37 -19.67
CA GLY A 160 50.11 -7.63 -19.12
C GLY A 160 50.90 -8.38 -18.03
N ASP A 161 50.66 -9.68 -17.78
CA ASP A 161 51.20 -10.46 -16.65
C ASP A 161 51.01 -9.82 -15.26
N THR A 162 50.19 -8.76 -15.18
CA THR A 162 49.97 -7.95 -13.98
C THR A 162 48.91 -8.59 -13.09
N TYR A 163 47.98 -9.37 -13.67
CA TYR A 163 47.00 -10.12 -12.90
C TYR A 163 47.67 -11.08 -11.92
N GLN A 164 48.64 -11.87 -12.40
CA GLN A 164 49.39 -12.83 -11.60
C GLN A 164 50.17 -12.13 -10.48
N THR A 165 50.85 -11.03 -10.84
CA THR A 165 51.64 -10.22 -9.90
C THR A 165 50.79 -9.58 -8.80
N ILE A 166 49.60 -9.06 -9.15
CA ILE A 166 48.66 -8.49 -8.18
C ILE A 166 48.06 -9.60 -7.31
N ALA A 167 47.67 -10.74 -7.89
CA ALA A 167 47.09 -11.86 -7.16
C ALA A 167 48.08 -12.44 -6.14
N GLU A 168 49.34 -12.62 -6.52
CA GLU A 168 50.41 -13.07 -5.63
C GLU A 168 50.66 -12.06 -4.50
N ARG A 169 50.74 -10.76 -4.80
CA ARG A 169 50.92 -9.72 -3.78
C ARG A 169 49.73 -9.61 -2.82
N CYS A 170 48.50 -9.71 -3.31
CA CYS A 170 47.30 -9.73 -2.47
C CYS A 170 47.26 -10.99 -1.58
N HIS A 171 47.66 -12.15 -2.11
CA HIS A 171 47.72 -13.39 -1.34
C HIS A 171 48.78 -13.34 -0.23
N ILE A 172 49.93 -12.72 -0.51
CA ILE A 172 50.98 -12.45 0.49
C ILE A 172 50.44 -11.51 1.58
N CYS A 173 49.79 -10.40 1.21
CA CYS A 173 49.16 -9.49 2.17
C CYS A 173 48.11 -10.19 3.03
N MET A 174 47.24 -11.03 2.46
CA MET A 174 46.23 -11.74 3.26
C MET A 174 46.83 -12.80 4.20
N LYS A 175 47.93 -13.46 3.80
CA LYS A 175 48.67 -14.40 4.66
C LYS A 175 49.38 -13.68 5.82
N THR A 176 49.97 -12.51 5.58
CA THR A 176 50.63 -11.74 6.64
C THR A 176 49.63 -11.14 7.63
N THR A 177 48.41 -10.79 7.21
CA THR A 177 47.35 -10.36 8.13
C THR A 177 46.85 -11.50 9.03
N LYS A 178 46.73 -12.74 8.51
CA LYS A 178 46.42 -13.92 9.33
C LYS A 178 47.55 -14.26 10.32
N ALA A 179 48.81 -14.11 9.93
CA ALA A 179 49.95 -14.32 10.82
C ALA A 179 50.02 -13.28 11.95
N ARG A 180 49.66 -12.00 11.67
CA ARG A 180 49.57 -10.95 12.70
C ARG A 180 48.49 -11.20 13.73
N HIS A 181 47.34 -11.76 13.36
CA HIS A 181 46.28 -12.10 14.32
C HIS A 181 46.55 -13.34 15.18
N VAL A 182 47.56 -14.16 14.84
CA VAL A 182 48.00 -15.29 15.69
C VAL A 182 49.19 -14.90 16.58
N GLY A 183 49.90 -13.81 16.27
CA GLY A 183 51.09 -13.35 17.02
C GLY A 183 50.81 -12.40 18.21
N ASP A 184 49.66 -11.72 18.25
CA ASP A 184 49.37 -10.70 19.28
C ASP A 184 48.54 -11.22 20.49
N ALA A 185 48.37 -12.54 20.64
CA ALA A 185 47.58 -13.12 21.75
C ALA A 185 48.40 -13.46 23.01
N THR A 186 49.66 -13.02 23.11
CA THR A 186 50.52 -13.29 24.28
C THR A 186 51.31 -12.05 24.70
N HIS A 187 50.61 -11.02 25.19
CA HIS A 187 50.99 -10.22 26.35
C HIS A 187 49.95 -9.12 26.58
N GLY A 188 49.18 -9.24 27.67
CA GLY A 188 48.57 -8.08 28.32
C GLY A 188 49.24 -7.85 29.68
N PRO A 189 48.80 -6.86 30.48
CA PRO A 189 48.14 -5.60 30.12
C PRO A 189 48.82 -4.39 30.81
N ASN A 190 48.60 -3.14 30.35
CA ASN A 190 48.44 -2.01 31.28
C ASN A 190 48.01 -0.68 30.63
N ASN A 191 46.84 -0.24 31.10
CA ASN A 191 46.43 1.10 31.54
C ASN A 191 46.58 2.37 30.67
N HIS A 192 45.39 2.93 30.44
CA HIS A 192 44.95 4.31 30.70
C HIS A 192 44.64 5.26 29.52
N GLN A 193 43.34 5.62 29.52
CA GLN A 193 42.70 6.87 29.11
C GLN A 193 42.50 7.13 27.61
N SER A 194 41.32 6.73 27.12
CA SER A 194 40.62 7.47 26.07
C SER A 194 39.45 8.24 26.70
N VAL A 195 39.60 9.55 26.77
CA VAL A 195 38.51 10.51 26.88
C VAL A 195 37.88 10.62 25.50
N GLY A 196 36.57 10.41 25.41
CA GLY A 196 35.82 10.53 24.17
C GLY A 196 35.65 11.97 23.71
N MET A 197 35.63 12.20 22.40
CA MET A 197 34.91 13.32 21.80
C MET A 197 34.42 12.95 20.39
N VAL A 198 33.10 12.87 20.29
CA VAL A 198 32.21 13.37 19.23
C VAL A 198 32.81 13.48 17.82
N GLN A 199 32.26 12.70 16.88
CA GLN A 199 32.38 13.03 15.46
C GLN A 199 31.00 13.21 14.84
N GLN A 200 30.81 14.42 14.35
CA GLN A 200 29.61 14.98 13.75
C GLN A 200 29.29 14.34 12.40
N VAL A 201 27.99 14.18 12.14
CA VAL A 201 27.38 13.84 10.86
C VAL A 201 27.60 14.99 9.86
N PRO A 202 28.02 14.75 8.60
CA PRO A 202 28.04 15.79 7.58
C PRO A 202 26.67 15.93 6.87
N PRO A 203 26.24 17.16 6.53
CA PRO A 203 24.95 17.42 5.91
C PRO A 203 24.95 17.20 4.39
N SER A 204 23.88 16.55 3.93
CA SER A 204 23.48 16.38 2.54
C SER A 204 23.01 17.71 1.93
N GLN A 205 23.65 18.12 0.83
CA GLN A 205 23.22 19.27 0.02
C GLN A 205 22.10 18.86 -0.93
N HIS A 206 20.91 19.45 -0.74
CA HIS A 206 19.88 19.58 -1.75
C HIS A 206 20.29 20.66 -2.77
N ARG A 207 20.29 20.32 -4.05
CA ARG A 207 20.16 21.29 -5.14
C ARG A 207 18.81 21.07 -5.80
N THR A 208 17.93 22.04 -5.62
CA THR A 208 16.74 22.26 -6.43
C THR A 208 17.10 23.12 -7.64
N SER A 209 16.63 22.72 -8.81
CA SER A 209 16.20 23.61 -9.89
C SER A 209 15.04 22.92 -10.59
#